data_AF-A0A1V1SSF9-F1
#
_entry.id   AF-A0A1V1SSF9-F1
#
_cell.length_a   1.000
_cell.length_b   1.000
_cell.length_c   1.000
_cell.angle_alpha   90.00
_cell.angle_beta   90.00
_cell.angle_gamma   90.00
#
_symmetry.space_group_name_H-M   'P 1'
#
loop_
_entity.id
_entity.type
_entity.pdbx_description
1 polymer ?
#
loop_
_entity_poly.entity_id
_entity_poly.type
_entity_poly.pdbx_seq_one_letter_code
_entity_poly.pdbx_strand_id
1 'polypeptide(L)'
;MLAIYITEVLQPVVDAADNVLLYYFCRSRDKNRNTALTIMRGILHQRIDLHPRLAGDIKNSEGTETTEYTVSSFVSLWRVFLTLLQRSTSSRVLGASDTEISHDVERYIFAKVAELAPEQTLFEEMVAQVQETLLAGADGTFLWVGFVANELQGRSWSKIDEGLHHVPKGLDGIYQRLLQQIGDEEALVPMLQWVVLAARPLILEELTVAARIKTAGTLLATQVTKNRLRFGGLVVKVEGDAVNLVHESAKEFFQSDQVNIKGINMFHMSQDTHKTLMQTFLAHVERGYGNPGRIHEMSGHDPFLSYASQY
;
A
#
# COMPACT_ATOMS: atom_id res chain seq x y z
N MET A 1 -0.92 -7.04 0.52
CA MET A 1 -1.43 -7.68 1.76
C MET A 1 -1.13 -9.18 1.78
N LEU A 2 -1.63 -10.01 0.85
CA LEU A 2 -1.33 -11.45 0.84
C LEU A 2 0.18 -11.74 0.76
N ALA A 3 0.90 -11.06 -0.14
CA ALA A 3 2.33 -11.28 -0.33
C ALA A 3 3.18 -10.86 0.90
N ILE A 4 2.78 -9.80 1.62
CA ILE A 4 3.43 -9.35 2.87
C ILE A 4 3.10 -10.32 4.02
N TYR A 5 1.84 -10.73 4.12
CA TYR A 5 1.40 -11.73 5.10
C TYR A 5 2.09 -13.08 4.88
N ILE A 6 2.26 -13.52 3.63
CA ILE A 6 3.01 -14.72 3.27
C ILE A 6 4.47 -14.59 3.72
N THR A 7 5.11 -13.44 3.51
CA THR A 7 6.48 -13.23 4.02
C THR A 7 6.54 -13.22 5.55
N GLU A 8 5.58 -12.60 6.24
CA GLU A 8 5.52 -12.57 7.71
C GLU A 8 5.27 -13.95 8.33
N VAL A 9 4.48 -14.81 7.66
CA VAL A 9 4.21 -16.18 8.11
C VAL A 9 5.35 -17.14 7.77
N LEU A 10 6.00 -16.95 6.62
CA LEU A 10 7.10 -17.81 6.19
C LEU A 10 8.42 -17.48 6.90
N GLN A 11 8.67 -16.21 7.26
CA GLN A 11 9.94 -15.80 7.88
C GLN A 11 10.27 -16.60 9.15
N PRO A 12 9.36 -16.78 10.13
CA PRO A 12 9.67 -17.56 11.34
C PRO A 12 9.94 -19.05 11.06
N VAL A 13 9.28 -19.62 10.03
CA VAL A 13 9.46 -21.02 9.61
C VAL A 13 10.81 -21.21 8.94
N VAL A 14 11.23 -20.22 8.14
CA VAL A 14 12.51 -20.20 7.44
C VAL A 14 13.67 -20.00 8.42
N ASP A 15 13.54 -19.07 9.36
CA ASP A 15 14.54 -18.78 10.39
C ASP A 15 14.78 -20.00 11.30
N ALA A 16 13.72 -20.72 11.67
CA ALA A 16 13.82 -21.94 12.47
C ALA A 16 14.58 -23.09 11.77
N ALA A 17 14.71 -23.01 10.45
CA ALA A 17 15.38 -24.01 9.62
C ALA A 17 16.75 -23.53 9.09
N ASP A 18 17.27 -22.40 9.59
CA ASP A 18 18.52 -21.75 9.13
C ASP A 18 18.55 -21.53 7.60
N ASN A 19 17.38 -21.29 7.03
CA ASN A 19 17.20 -21.02 5.60
C ASN A 19 17.09 -19.52 5.35
N VAL A 20 17.12 -19.12 4.08
CA VAL A 20 16.98 -17.72 3.68
C VAL A 20 15.76 -17.54 2.79
N LEU A 21 14.88 -16.62 3.18
CA LEU A 21 13.73 -16.19 2.40
C LEU A 21 14.16 -15.02 1.50
N LEU A 22 13.98 -15.16 0.19
CA LEU A 22 14.17 -14.09 -0.78
C LEU A 22 12.83 -13.84 -1.46
N TYR A 23 12.45 -12.57 -1.61
CA TYR A 23 11.18 -12.21 -2.25
C TYR A 23 11.31 -10.91 -3.04
N TYR A 24 10.43 -10.73 -4.03
CA TYR A 24 10.32 -9.47 -4.76
C TYR A 24 8.86 -9.19 -5.04
N PHE A 25 8.39 -8.00 -4.67
CA PHE A 25 7.00 -7.59 -4.89
C PHE A 25 6.88 -6.82 -6.20
N CYS A 26 6.30 -7.48 -7.21
CA CYS A 26 5.92 -6.81 -8.46
C CYS A 26 4.77 -5.81 -8.20
N ARG A 27 4.87 -4.62 -8.79
CA ARG A 27 3.84 -3.57 -8.69
C ARG A 27 3.04 -3.53 -9.97
N SER A 28 1.74 -3.84 -9.93
CA SER A 28 0.89 -4.03 -11.13
C SER A 28 0.97 -2.89 -12.17
N ARG A 29 1.27 -1.65 -11.77
CA ARG A 29 1.31 -0.48 -12.66
C ARG A 29 2.72 0.02 -13.04
N ASP A 30 3.79 -0.55 -12.48
CA ASP A 30 5.17 -0.15 -12.81
C ASP A 30 5.85 -1.19 -13.70
N LYS A 31 5.73 -0.98 -15.02
CA LYS A 31 6.31 -1.88 -16.04
C LYS A 31 7.83 -1.96 -15.96
N ASN A 32 8.51 -0.92 -15.45
CA ASN A 32 9.97 -0.90 -15.32
C ASN A 32 10.44 -1.71 -14.11
N ARG A 33 9.63 -1.75 -13.04
CA ARG A 33 9.91 -2.55 -11.84
C ARG A 33 9.53 -4.02 -11.95
N ASN A 34 8.67 -4.39 -12.90
CA ASN A 34 8.26 -5.79 -13.10
C ASN A 34 9.07 -6.52 -14.18
N THR A 35 10.15 -5.92 -14.67
CA THR A 35 11.01 -6.62 -15.62
C THR A 35 11.76 -7.74 -14.91
N ALA A 36 12.02 -8.84 -15.63
CA ALA A 36 12.84 -9.94 -15.13
C ALA A 36 14.21 -9.44 -14.64
N LEU A 37 14.75 -8.39 -15.27
CA LEU A 37 15.99 -7.75 -14.87
C LEU A 37 15.91 -7.11 -13.48
N THR A 38 14.87 -6.31 -13.21
CA THR A 38 14.70 -5.63 -11.92
C THR A 38 14.41 -6.62 -10.80
N ILE A 39 13.59 -7.64 -11.07
CA ILE A 39 13.31 -8.74 -10.13
C ILE A 39 14.62 -9.44 -9.75
N MET A 40 15.43 -9.83 -10.73
CA MET A 40 16.70 -10.51 -10.50
C MET A 40 17.71 -9.65 -9.73
N ARG A 41 17.83 -8.37 -10.06
CA ARG A 41 18.66 -7.43 -9.29
C ARG A 41 18.23 -7.37 -7.83
N GLY A 42 16.92 -7.28 -7.57
CA GLY A 42 16.37 -7.24 -6.22
C GLY A 42 16.65 -8.51 -5.41
N ILE A 43 16.48 -9.68 -6.02
CA ILE A 43 16.75 -10.97 -5.36
C ILE A 43 18.25 -11.15 -5.08
N LEU A 44 19.10 -10.80 -6.04
CA LEU A 44 20.56 -10.89 -5.90
C LEU A 44 21.08 -9.94 -4.83
N HIS A 45 20.57 -8.70 -4.79
CA HIS A 45 20.92 -7.72 -3.77
C HIS A 45 20.63 -8.25 -2.37
N GLN A 46 19.40 -8.75 -2.13
CA GLN A 46 19.03 -9.35 -0.84
C GLN A 46 19.96 -10.49 -0.44
N ARG A 47 20.32 -11.36 -1.40
CA ARG A 47 21.20 -12.49 -1.11
C ARG A 47 22.64 -12.05 -0.77
N ILE A 48 23.15 -11.04 -1.45
CA ILE A 48 24.48 -10.48 -1.22
C ILE A 48 24.53 -9.74 0.13
N ASP A 49 23.50 -8.97 0.47
CA ASP A 49 23.41 -8.27 1.76
C ASP A 49 23.42 -9.23 2.95
N LEU A 50 22.68 -10.34 2.83
CA LEU A 50 22.63 -11.36 3.87
C LEU A 50 23.95 -12.14 4.00
N HIS A 51 24.71 -12.26 2.91
CA HIS A 51 25.99 -12.95 2.90
C HIS A 51 27.04 -12.19 2.07
N PRO A 52 27.67 -11.13 2.63
CA PRO A 52 28.61 -10.27 1.89
C PRO A 52 29.82 -11.01 1.29
N ARG A 53 30.15 -12.19 1.83
CA ARG A 53 31.22 -13.06 1.31
C ARG A 53 30.93 -13.53 -0.12
N LEU A 54 29.66 -13.66 -0.50
CA LEU A 54 29.25 -14.06 -1.85
C LEU A 54 29.62 -13.00 -2.89
N ALA A 55 29.72 -11.71 -2.52
CA ALA A 55 30.15 -10.66 -3.45
C ALA A 55 31.58 -10.89 -3.97
N GLY A 56 32.47 -11.45 -3.13
CA GLY A 56 33.82 -11.80 -3.53
C GLY A 56 33.85 -12.94 -4.55
N ASP A 57 32.95 -13.90 -4.42
CA ASP A 57 32.85 -15.05 -5.32
C ASP A 57 32.25 -14.66 -6.68
N ILE A 58 31.32 -13.71 -6.70
CA ILE A 58 30.74 -13.17 -7.94
C ILE A 58 31.82 -12.52 -8.79
N LYS A 59 32.68 -11.70 -8.16
CA LYS A 59 33.81 -11.05 -8.83
C LYS A 59 34.80 -12.05 -9.44
N ASN A 60 34.96 -13.22 -8.83
CA ASN A 60 35.80 -14.30 -9.35
C ASN A 60 35.12 -15.08 -10.50
N SER A 61 33.79 -15.07 -10.57
CA SER A 61 33.00 -15.79 -11.57
C SER A 61 32.65 -14.98 -12.83
N GLU A 62 32.62 -13.65 -12.74
CA GLU A 62 32.26 -12.74 -13.86
C GLU A 62 33.39 -12.54 -14.89
N GLY A 63 34.60 -13.04 -14.63
CA GLY A 63 35.72 -12.94 -15.58
C GLY A 63 36.10 -11.49 -15.91
N THR A 64 36.14 -11.14 -17.21
CA THR A 64 36.45 -9.78 -17.71
C THR A 64 35.23 -8.89 -17.89
N GLU A 65 34.01 -9.37 -17.61
CA GLU A 65 32.80 -8.54 -17.70
C GLU A 65 32.82 -7.46 -16.62
N THR A 66 32.43 -6.23 -16.96
CA THR A 66 32.29 -5.16 -15.97
C THR A 66 31.01 -5.36 -15.17
N THR A 67 31.01 -4.99 -13.89
CA THR A 67 29.81 -5.01 -13.04
C THR A 67 28.63 -4.25 -13.66
N GLU A 68 28.90 -3.21 -14.44
CA GLU A 68 27.89 -2.45 -15.19
C GLU A 68 27.23 -3.29 -16.30
N TYR A 69 28.00 -4.10 -17.01
CA TYR A 69 27.48 -5.04 -18.01
C TYR A 69 26.70 -6.18 -17.34
N THR A 70 27.24 -6.76 -16.27
CA THR A 70 26.57 -7.84 -15.56
C THR A 70 25.21 -7.39 -15.03
N VAL A 71 25.13 -6.23 -14.40
CA VAL A 71 23.89 -5.71 -13.83
C VAL A 71 22.89 -5.32 -14.92
N SER A 72 23.31 -4.99 -16.14
CA SER A 72 22.41 -4.64 -17.26
C SER A 72 21.95 -5.83 -18.11
N SER A 73 22.47 -7.03 -17.88
CA SER A 73 22.14 -8.26 -18.64
C SER A 73 21.40 -9.29 -17.78
N PHE A 74 20.18 -9.66 -18.19
CA PHE A 74 19.43 -10.72 -17.50
C PHE A 74 20.18 -12.05 -17.53
N VAL A 75 20.85 -12.38 -18.64
CA VAL A 75 21.59 -13.64 -18.78
C VAL A 75 22.76 -13.69 -17.80
N SER A 76 23.48 -12.58 -17.62
CA SER A 76 24.59 -12.50 -16.67
C SER A 76 24.09 -12.56 -15.22
N LEU A 77 23.02 -11.82 -14.89
CA LEU A 77 22.37 -11.89 -13.56
C LEU A 77 21.84 -13.30 -13.24
N TRP A 78 21.24 -13.97 -14.23
CA TRP A 78 20.73 -15.33 -14.07
C TRP A 78 21.86 -16.33 -13.81
N ARG A 79 23.00 -16.19 -14.50
CA ARG A 79 24.20 -17.02 -14.22
C ARG A 79 24.72 -16.80 -12.81
N VAL A 80 24.83 -15.53 -12.38
CA VAL A 80 25.24 -15.20 -11.00
C VAL A 80 24.27 -15.84 -10.01
N PHE A 81 22.97 -15.70 -10.21
CA PHE A 81 21.95 -16.30 -9.36
C PHE A 81 22.06 -17.82 -9.28
N LEU A 82 22.24 -18.51 -10.41
CA LEU A 82 22.45 -19.96 -10.42
C LEU A 82 23.72 -20.38 -9.67
N THR A 83 24.82 -19.64 -9.82
CA THR A 83 26.06 -19.86 -9.05
C THR A 83 25.82 -19.72 -7.55
N LEU A 84 24.99 -18.76 -7.13
CA LEU A 84 24.61 -18.58 -5.73
C LEU A 84 23.69 -19.71 -5.22
N LEU A 85 22.80 -20.24 -6.07
CA LEU A 85 21.89 -21.32 -5.72
C LEU A 85 22.59 -22.68 -5.60
N GLN A 86 23.56 -22.99 -6.46
CA GLN A 86 24.31 -24.26 -6.44
C GLN A 86 25.09 -24.50 -5.15
N ARG A 87 25.30 -23.46 -4.33
CA ARG A 87 26.00 -23.53 -3.04
C ARG A 87 25.05 -23.70 -1.85
N SER A 88 23.74 -23.72 -2.09
CA SER A 88 22.72 -24.00 -1.08
C SER A 88 22.18 -25.42 -1.26
N THR A 89 22.18 -26.22 -0.20
CA THR A 89 21.79 -27.64 -0.24
C THR A 89 20.30 -27.87 -0.42
N SER A 90 19.46 -26.84 -0.28
CA SER A 90 18.02 -26.93 -0.53
C SER A 90 17.42 -25.54 -0.80
N SER A 91 17.30 -25.18 -2.08
CA SER A 91 16.63 -23.94 -2.49
C SER A 91 15.28 -24.27 -3.15
N ARG A 92 14.20 -23.73 -2.61
CA ARG A 92 12.85 -23.83 -3.19
C ARG A 92 12.45 -22.45 -3.70
N VAL A 93 12.20 -22.34 -4.99
CA VAL A 93 11.67 -21.11 -5.60
C VAL A 93 10.15 -21.25 -5.65
N LEU A 94 9.45 -20.33 -4.99
CA LEU A 94 8.00 -20.20 -5.09
C LEU A 94 7.68 -18.96 -5.92
N GLY A 95 7.15 -19.15 -7.12
CA GLY A 95 6.57 -18.07 -7.91
C GLY A 95 5.08 -18.04 -7.68
N ALA A 96 4.50 -16.86 -7.47
CA ALA A 96 3.06 -16.66 -7.60
C ALA A 96 2.79 -16.16 -9.02
N SER A 97 2.17 -17.00 -9.85
CA SER A 97 1.72 -16.66 -11.19
C SER A 97 0.33 -16.03 -11.18
N ASP A 98 -0.01 -15.26 -12.21
CA ASP A 98 -1.36 -14.68 -12.37
C ASP A 98 -2.46 -15.75 -12.32
N THR A 99 -2.18 -16.96 -12.82
CA THR A 99 -3.11 -18.10 -12.76
C THR A 99 -3.36 -18.61 -11.34
N GLU A 100 -2.34 -18.60 -10.47
CA GLU A 100 -2.48 -18.97 -9.06
C GLU A 100 -3.20 -17.88 -8.27
N ILE A 101 -2.96 -16.61 -8.61
CA ILE A 101 -3.66 -15.46 -7.99
C ILE A 101 -5.15 -15.51 -8.32
N SER A 102 -5.54 -15.79 -9.57
CA SER A 102 -6.96 -15.94 -9.95
C SER A 102 -7.65 -17.05 -9.16
N HIS A 103 -7.01 -18.22 -9.04
CA HIS A 103 -7.57 -19.35 -8.29
C HIS A 103 -7.65 -19.07 -6.77
N ASP A 104 -6.68 -18.35 -6.20
CA ASP A 104 -6.72 -17.96 -4.79
C ASP A 104 -7.81 -16.90 -4.52
N VAL A 105 -8.02 -15.95 -5.45
CA VAL A 105 -9.11 -14.98 -5.37
C VAL A 105 -10.47 -15.68 -5.47
N GLU A 106 -10.62 -16.63 -6.40
CA GLU A 106 -11.81 -17.49 -6.49
C GLU A 106 -12.08 -18.17 -5.14
N ARG A 107 -11.08 -18.85 -4.58
CA ARG A 107 -11.20 -19.54 -3.28
C ARG A 107 -11.58 -18.58 -2.14
N TYR A 108 -11.01 -17.37 -2.15
CA TYR A 108 -11.33 -16.34 -1.18
C TYR A 108 -12.77 -15.82 -1.32
N ILE A 109 -13.26 -15.65 -2.55
CA ILE A 109 -14.66 -15.31 -2.84
C ILE A 109 -15.58 -16.40 -2.30
N PHE A 110 -15.31 -17.68 -2.58
CA PHE A 110 -16.10 -18.79 -2.06
C PHE A 110 -16.19 -18.77 -0.53
N ALA A 111 -15.06 -18.58 0.15
CA ALA A 111 -15.03 -18.48 1.60
C ALA A 111 -15.84 -17.27 2.11
N LYS A 112 -15.71 -16.10 1.47
CA LYS A 112 -16.44 -14.89 1.88
C LYS A 112 -17.93 -14.97 1.64
N VAL A 113 -18.37 -15.58 0.53
CA VAL A 113 -19.79 -15.79 0.27
C VAL A 113 -20.39 -16.78 1.27
N ALA A 114 -19.65 -17.81 1.67
CA ALA A 114 -20.08 -18.72 2.74
C ALA A 114 -20.24 -18.00 4.09
N GLU A 115 -19.38 -17.03 4.42
CA GLU A 115 -19.52 -16.19 5.63
C GLU A 115 -20.75 -15.26 5.58
N LEU A 116 -21.16 -14.82 4.38
CA LEU A 116 -22.38 -14.02 4.19
C LEU A 116 -23.66 -14.85 4.37
N ALA A 117 -23.55 -16.17 4.32
CA ALA A 117 -24.66 -17.13 4.28
C ALA A 117 -24.54 -18.24 5.35
N PRO A 118 -24.45 -17.93 6.66
CA PRO A 118 -24.33 -18.95 7.70
C PRO A 118 -25.63 -19.73 7.94
N GLU A 119 -26.78 -19.19 7.53
CA GLU A 119 -28.09 -19.85 7.66
C GLU A 119 -28.49 -20.51 6.33
N GLN A 120 -28.96 -21.76 6.39
CA GLN A 120 -29.44 -22.57 5.25
C GLN A 120 -30.72 -22.02 4.57
N THR A 121 -31.03 -20.74 4.75
CA THR A 121 -32.21 -20.04 4.23
C THR A 121 -31.97 -19.33 2.89
N LEU A 122 -30.73 -19.34 2.39
CA LEU A 122 -30.37 -18.74 1.10
C LEU A 122 -30.50 -19.76 -0.04
N PHE A 123 -31.23 -19.39 -1.10
CA PHE A 123 -31.37 -20.21 -2.30
C PHE A 123 -30.02 -20.34 -3.04
N GLU A 124 -29.77 -21.50 -3.63
CA GLU A 124 -28.52 -21.78 -4.33
C GLU A 124 -28.26 -20.81 -5.50
N GLU A 125 -29.32 -20.40 -6.21
CA GLU A 125 -29.28 -19.40 -7.29
C GLU A 125 -28.77 -18.04 -6.81
N MET A 126 -29.14 -17.68 -5.59
CA MET A 126 -28.79 -16.41 -4.97
C MET A 126 -27.31 -16.36 -4.59
N VAL A 127 -26.78 -17.46 -4.04
CA VAL A 127 -25.34 -17.61 -3.77
C VAL A 127 -24.54 -17.54 -5.08
N ALA A 128 -25.03 -18.20 -6.13
CA ALA A 128 -24.40 -18.18 -7.45
C ALA A 128 -24.32 -16.75 -8.03
N GLN A 129 -25.38 -15.95 -7.92
CA GLN A 129 -25.40 -14.56 -8.39
C GLN A 129 -24.35 -13.68 -7.69
N VAL A 130 -24.21 -13.83 -6.36
CA VAL A 130 -23.19 -13.10 -5.59
C VAL A 130 -21.78 -13.52 -6.05
N GLN A 131 -21.55 -14.83 -6.20
CA GLN A 131 -20.25 -15.35 -6.65
C GLN A 131 -19.88 -14.85 -8.05
N GLU A 132 -20.80 -14.94 -9.01
CA GLU A 132 -20.57 -14.48 -10.39
C GLU A 132 -20.23 -12.98 -10.43
N THR A 133 -20.97 -12.17 -9.68
CA THR A 133 -20.73 -10.73 -9.60
C THR A 133 -19.36 -10.42 -8.99
N LEU A 134 -18.98 -11.13 -7.91
CA LEU A 134 -17.69 -10.95 -7.27
C LEU A 134 -16.53 -11.38 -8.19
N LEU A 135 -16.68 -12.49 -8.91
CA LEU A 135 -15.68 -12.98 -9.87
C LEU A 135 -15.48 -11.99 -11.02
N ALA A 136 -16.59 -11.47 -11.58
CA ALA A 136 -16.53 -10.52 -12.68
C ALA A 136 -15.98 -9.15 -12.27
N GLY A 137 -16.12 -8.76 -11.00
CA GLY A 137 -15.71 -7.45 -10.49
C GLY A 137 -14.35 -7.40 -9.79
N ALA A 138 -13.86 -8.52 -9.26
CA ALA A 138 -12.65 -8.57 -8.44
C ALA A 138 -11.38 -8.20 -9.18
N ASP A 139 -11.30 -8.48 -10.48
CA ASP A 139 -10.13 -8.19 -11.32
C ASP A 139 -8.81 -8.62 -10.65
N GLY A 140 -8.80 -9.87 -10.14
CA GLY A 140 -7.65 -10.45 -9.43
C GLY A 140 -7.33 -9.83 -8.06
N THR A 141 -8.22 -9.02 -7.47
CA THR A 141 -7.92 -8.23 -6.29
C THR A 141 -8.71 -8.65 -5.04
N PHE A 142 -8.03 -9.33 -4.10
CA PHE A 142 -8.60 -9.71 -2.81
C PHE A 142 -9.20 -8.55 -2.02
N LEU A 143 -8.54 -7.39 -2.05
CA LEU A 143 -8.98 -6.20 -1.31
C LEU A 143 -10.34 -5.72 -1.78
N TRP A 144 -10.60 -5.79 -3.08
CA TRP A 144 -11.90 -5.45 -3.66
C TRP A 144 -12.98 -6.40 -3.15
N VAL A 145 -12.70 -7.71 -3.14
CA VAL A 145 -13.62 -8.73 -2.62
C VAL A 145 -13.92 -8.46 -1.15
N GLY A 146 -12.90 -8.12 -0.36
CA GLY A 146 -13.06 -7.75 1.05
C GLY A 146 -13.96 -6.53 1.26
N PHE A 147 -13.81 -5.48 0.45
CA PHE A 147 -14.67 -4.30 0.52
C PHE A 147 -16.13 -4.63 0.20
N VAL A 148 -16.37 -5.32 -0.92
CA VAL A 148 -17.73 -5.67 -1.35
C VAL A 148 -18.37 -6.63 -0.35
N ALA A 149 -17.65 -7.68 0.08
CA ALA A 149 -18.17 -8.62 1.07
C ALA A 149 -18.53 -7.92 2.39
N ASN A 150 -17.69 -7.01 2.89
CA ASN A 150 -17.99 -6.24 4.10
C ASN A 150 -19.19 -5.29 3.91
N GLU A 151 -19.38 -4.73 2.72
CA GLU A 151 -20.56 -3.90 2.42
C GLU A 151 -21.85 -4.73 2.44
N LEU A 152 -21.82 -5.96 1.95
CA LEU A 152 -22.96 -6.87 1.89
C LEU A 152 -23.25 -7.55 3.25
N GLN A 153 -22.26 -7.64 4.14
CA GLN A 153 -22.38 -8.33 5.42
C GLN A 153 -23.48 -7.75 6.32
N GLY A 154 -24.31 -8.63 6.88
CA GLY A 154 -25.38 -8.25 7.81
C GLY A 154 -26.58 -7.53 7.19
N ARG A 155 -26.67 -7.47 5.86
CA ARG A 155 -27.82 -6.88 5.15
C ARG A 155 -28.86 -7.93 4.77
N SER A 156 -30.11 -7.49 4.61
CA SER A 156 -31.16 -8.32 4.00
C SER A 156 -30.91 -8.52 2.51
N TRP A 157 -31.44 -9.59 1.93
CA TRP A 157 -31.21 -9.89 0.53
C TRP A 157 -31.73 -8.80 -0.42
N SER A 158 -32.91 -8.21 -0.19
CA SER A 158 -33.34 -7.11 -1.07
C SER A 158 -32.30 -5.97 -1.17
N LYS A 159 -31.51 -5.75 -0.12
CA LYS A 159 -30.41 -4.76 -0.11
C LYS A 159 -29.10 -5.29 -0.68
N ILE A 160 -28.81 -6.59 -0.54
CA ILE A 160 -27.61 -7.19 -1.15
C ILE A 160 -27.80 -7.21 -2.68
N ASP A 161 -28.99 -7.55 -3.19
CA ASP A 161 -29.27 -7.60 -4.64
C ASP A 161 -29.19 -6.20 -5.25
N GLU A 162 -29.82 -5.21 -4.61
CA GLU A 162 -29.66 -3.80 -4.98
C GLU A 162 -28.19 -3.35 -4.93
N GLY A 163 -27.43 -3.81 -3.93
CA GLY A 163 -26.00 -3.56 -3.81
C GLY A 163 -25.20 -4.12 -4.98
N LEU A 164 -25.44 -5.38 -5.35
CA LEU A 164 -24.77 -6.09 -6.46
C LEU A 164 -24.90 -5.35 -7.79
N HIS A 165 -26.09 -4.82 -8.11
CA HIS A 165 -26.34 -4.05 -9.33
C HIS A 165 -25.50 -2.78 -9.41
N HIS A 166 -25.11 -2.25 -8.26
CA HIS A 166 -24.31 -1.05 -8.17
C HIS A 166 -22.87 -1.36 -7.78
N VAL A 167 -22.34 -2.59 -7.79
CA VAL A 167 -20.93 -2.82 -7.37
C VAL A 167 -19.96 -2.23 -8.42
N PRO A 168 -18.92 -1.47 -8.03
CA PRO A 168 -17.98 -0.92 -8.98
C PRO A 168 -16.93 -1.97 -9.35
N LYS A 169 -16.40 -1.93 -10.57
CA LYS A 169 -15.36 -2.86 -11.01
C LYS A 169 -13.98 -2.42 -10.51
N GLY A 170 -13.21 -3.37 -9.97
CA GLY A 170 -11.84 -3.14 -9.52
C GLY A 170 -11.70 -2.10 -8.39
N LEU A 171 -10.47 -1.96 -7.87
CA LEU A 171 -10.21 -1.04 -6.75
C LEU A 171 -10.42 0.43 -7.12
N ASP A 172 -10.13 0.83 -8.36
CA ASP A 172 -10.30 2.22 -8.79
C ASP A 172 -11.76 2.66 -8.65
N GLY A 173 -12.71 1.82 -9.08
CA GLY A 173 -14.13 2.12 -8.95
C GLY A 173 -14.62 2.15 -7.50
N ILE A 174 -14.05 1.32 -6.63
CA ILE A 174 -14.29 1.41 -5.17
C ILE A 174 -13.83 2.77 -4.68
N TYR A 175 -12.57 3.17 -4.93
CA TYR A 175 -12.06 4.46 -4.47
C TYR A 175 -12.87 5.64 -5.01
N GLN A 176 -13.26 5.62 -6.29
CA GLN A 176 -14.10 6.68 -6.88
C GLN A 176 -15.42 6.84 -6.11
N ARG A 177 -16.11 5.74 -5.83
CA ARG A 177 -17.36 5.78 -5.05
C ARG A 177 -17.14 6.33 -3.65
N LEU A 178 -16.10 5.86 -2.97
CA LEU A 178 -15.81 6.27 -1.61
C LEU A 178 -15.54 7.77 -1.54
N LEU A 179 -14.79 8.29 -2.51
CA LEU A 179 -14.52 9.72 -2.56
C LEU A 179 -15.79 10.53 -2.86
N GLN A 180 -16.69 10.03 -3.72
CA GLN A 180 -17.99 10.68 -4.00
C GLN A 180 -18.93 10.72 -2.80
N GLN A 181 -18.73 9.86 -1.80
CA GLN A 181 -19.55 9.83 -0.57
C GLN A 181 -19.02 10.78 0.51
N ILE A 182 -17.86 11.41 0.31
CA ILE A 182 -17.28 12.36 1.26
C ILE A 182 -18.11 13.66 1.22
N GLY A 183 -18.71 14.01 2.36
CA GLY A 183 -19.49 15.25 2.49
C GLY A 183 -18.68 16.50 2.83
N ASP A 184 -17.43 16.36 3.28
CA ASP A 184 -16.56 17.47 3.71
C ASP A 184 -15.15 17.32 3.11
N GLU A 185 -15.08 17.51 1.79
CA GLU A 185 -13.87 17.37 0.99
C GLU A 185 -12.82 18.43 1.35
N GLU A 186 -13.26 19.67 1.62
CA GLU A 186 -12.39 20.79 2.01
C GLU A 186 -11.60 20.49 3.29
N ALA A 187 -12.22 19.79 4.25
CA ALA A 187 -11.54 19.37 5.46
C ALA A 187 -10.62 18.16 5.25
N LEU A 188 -10.97 17.24 4.34
CA LEU A 188 -10.31 15.94 4.20
C LEU A 188 -9.13 15.97 3.20
N VAL A 189 -9.26 16.70 2.09
CA VAL A 189 -8.24 16.77 1.02
C VAL A 189 -6.85 17.17 1.57
N PRO A 190 -6.70 18.22 2.40
CA PRO A 190 -5.37 18.61 2.91
C PRO A 190 -4.71 17.50 3.74
N MET A 191 -5.49 16.75 4.54
CA MET A 191 -4.95 15.63 5.31
C MET A 191 -4.53 14.48 4.39
N LEU A 192 -5.37 14.13 3.41
CA LEU A 192 -5.05 13.05 2.47
C LEU A 192 -3.78 13.35 1.67
N GLN A 193 -3.59 14.60 1.23
CA GLN A 193 -2.36 15.02 0.55
C GLN A 193 -1.12 14.70 1.38
N TRP A 194 -1.13 15.03 2.67
CA TRP A 194 -0.04 14.69 3.58
C TRP A 194 0.11 13.18 3.78
N VAL A 195 -0.99 12.44 4.01
CA VAL A 195 -0.93 10.98 4.25
C VAL A 195 -0.39 10.22 3.05
N VAL A 196 -0.76 10.62 1.82
CA VAL A 196 -0.37 9.92 0.59
C VAL A 196 1.06 10.27 0.16
N LEU A 197 1.46 11.54 0.31
CA LEU A 197 2.73 12.05 -0.19
C LEU A 197 3.86 12.00 0.85
N ALA A 198 3.56 11.74 2.13
CA ALA A 198 4.59 11.58 3.15
C ALA A 198 5.55 10.41 2.83
N ALA A 199 6.80 10.57 3.28
CA ALA A 199 7.86 9.59 3.12
C ALA A 199 7.66 8.38 4.05
N ARG A 200 7.06 8.61 5.23
CA ARG A 200 6.59 7.59 6.16
C ARG A 200 5.18 7.95 6.66
N PRO A 201 4.43 7.00 7.24
CA PRO A 201 3.21 7.31 7.96
C PRO A 201 3.42 8.43 8.98
N LEU A 202 2.54 9.43 8.95
CA LEU A 202 2.55 10.55 9.90
C LEU A 202 1.80 10.15 11.15
N ILE A 203 2.29 10.55 12.32
CA ILE A 203 1.49 10.44 13.54
C ILE A 203 0.39 11.50 13.55
N LEU A 204 -0.66 11.29 14.33
CA LEU A 204 -1.81 12.19 14.41
C LEU A 204 -1.40 13.64 14.69
N GLU A 205 -0.46 13.86 15.61
CA GLU A 205 0.03 15.19 15.96
C GLU A 205 0.79 15.87 14.80
N GLU A 206 1.68 15.13 14.12
CA GLU A 206 2.38 15.60 12.91
C GLU A 206 1.37 16.00 11.83
N LEU A 207 0.36 15.16 11.58
CA LEU A 207 -0.67 15.44 10.59
C LEU A 207 -1.53 16.64 10.97
N THR A 208 -1.91 16.78 12.25
CA THR A 208 -2.66 17.94 12.76
C THR A 208 -1.93 19.25 12.46
N VAL A 209 -0.62 19.28 12.74
CA VAL A 209 0.21 20.47 12.49
C VAL A 209 0.39 20.70 10.98
N ALA A 210 0.73 19.66 10.23
CA ALA A 210 0.99 19.73 8.79
C ALA A 210 -0.25 20.21 7.99
N ALA A 211 -1.43 19.68 8.32
CA ALA A 211 -2.71 20.09 7.74
C ALA A 211 -3.28 21.38 8.36
N ARG A 212 -2.55 22.01 9.30
CA ARG A 212 -2.92 23.27 9.99
C ARG A 212 -4.31 23.22 10.63
N ILE A 213 -4.65 22.08 11.22
CA ILE A 213 -5.96 21.86 11.85
C ILE A 213 -5.99 22.60 13.18
N LYS A 214 -7.06 23.37 13.39
CA LYS A 214 -7.29 24.13 14.62
C LYS A 214 -8.31 23.42 15.51
N THR A 215 -8.29 23.76 16.79
CA THR A 215 -9.33 23.38 17.76
C THR A 215 -10.69 23.90 17.33
N ALA A 216 -11.74 23.13 17.57
CA ALA A 216 -13.12 23.51 17.26
C ALA A 216 -13.97 23.38 18.53
N GLY A 217 -14.40 24.53 19.08
CA GLY A 217 -15.10 24.56 20.37
C GLY A 217 -14.22 24.03 21.50
N THR A 218 -14.70 22.98 22.17
CA THR A 218 -13.98 22.31 23.28
C THR A 218 -13.04 21.18 22.81
N LEU A 219 -13.03 20.85 21.52
CA LEU A 219 -12.24 19.73 21.00
C LEU A 219 -10.79 20.16 20.70
N LEU A 220 -9.85 19.33 21.17
CA LEU A 220 -8.44 19.41 20.79
C LEU A 220 -8.27 19.20 19.28
N ALA A 221 -7.26 19.84 18.68
CA ALA A 221 -7.02 19.78 17.25
C ALA A 221 -6.74 18.34 16.75
N THR A 222 -6.08 17.51 17.57
CA THR A 222 -5.87 16.07 17.31
C THR A 222 -7.18 15.29 17.28
N GLN A 223 -8.14 15.63 18.15
CA GLN A 223 -9.47 15.02 18.16
C GLN A 223 -10.29 15.46 16.94
N VAL A 224 -10.19 16.74 16.54
CA VAL A 224 -10.78 17.23 15.29
C VAL A 224 -10.20 16.49 14.08
N THR A 225 -8.88 16.31 14.06
CA THR A 225 -8.17 15.53 13.01
C THR A 225 -8.69 14.10 12.95
N LYS A 226 -8.74 13.40 14.10
CA LYS A 226 -9.24 12.03 14.19
C LYS A 226 -10.71 11.91 13.74
N ASN A 227 -11.56 12.87 14.11
CA ASN A 227 -12.95 12.90 13.69
C ASN A 227 -13.09 13.11 12.17
N ARG A 228 -12.24 13.97 11.58
CA ARG A 228 -12.26 14.20 10.12
C ARG A 228 -11.75 12.97 9.34
N LEU A 229 -10.72 12.29 9.85
CA LEU A 229 -10.20 11.06 9.24
C LEU A 229 -11.21 9.90 9.22
N ARG A 230 -12.19 9.88 10.15
CA ARG A 230 -13.28 8.89 10.13
C ARG A 230 -14.10 8.95 8.84
N PHE A 231 -14.24 10.13 8.24
CA PHE A 231 -14.94 10.28 6.95
C PHE A 231 -14.13 9.71 5.78
N GLY A 232 -12.81 9.54 5.94
CA GLY A 232 -11.94 8.85 4.99
C GLY A 232 -11.75 7.36 5.29
N GLY A 233 -12.58 6.76 6.16
CA GLY A 233 -12.36 5.49 6.86
C GLY A 233 -12.18 4.23 6.02
N LEU A 234 -12.26 4.32 4.69
CA LEU A 234 -12.00 3.20 3.77
C LEU A 234 -10.70 3.40 2.97
N VAL A 235 -10.08 4.58 3.08
CA VAL A 235 -8.80 4.94 2.46
C VAL A 235 -7.71 5.07 3.53
N VAL A 236 -8.06 5.54 4.72
CA VAL A 236 -7.13 5.81 5.82
C VAL A 236 -7.52 5.02 7.06
N LYS A 237 -6.53 4.43 7.73
CA LYS A 237 -6.64 3.79 9.05
C LYS A 237 -5.71 4.47 10.05
N VAL A 238 -6.14 4.49 11.30
CA VAL A 238 -5.31 4.97 12.42
C VAL A 238 -4.92 3.76 13.26
N GLU A 239 -3.63 3.43 13.29
CA GLU A 239 -3.05 2.33 14.06
C GLU A 239 -2.19 2.90 15.19
N GLY A 240 -2.66 2.78 16.43
CA GLY A 240 -2.13 3.56 17.54
C GLY A 240 -2.33 5.06 17.27
N ASP A 241 -1.21 5.77 17.11
CA ASP A 241 -1.20 7.20 16.71
C ASP A 241 -0.76 7.42 15.26
N ALA A 242 -0.37 6.38 14.53
CA ALA A 242 0.08 6.49 13.15
C ALA A 242 -1.11 6.48 12.17
N VAL A 243 -1.12 7.43 11.24
CA VAL A 243 -2.12 7.55 10.19
C VAL A 243 -1.56 6.91 8.92
N ASN A 244 -2.19 5.81 8.51
CA ASN A 244 -1.76 4.97 7.40
C ASN A 244 -2.84 4.91 6.31
N LEU A 245 -2.43 4.69 5.07
CA LEU A 245 -3.36 4.22 4.05
C LEU A 245 -3.79 2.79 4.39
N VAL A 246 -5.06 2.47 4.14
CA VAL A 246 -5.58 1.09 4.27
C VAL A 246 -4.81 0.15 3.35
N HIS A 247 -4.42 0.63 2.17
CA HIS A 247 -3.59 -0.12 1.23
C HIS A 247 -2.76 0.80 0.33
N GLU A 248 -1.60 0.32 -0.14
CA GLU A 248 -0.69 1.09 -1.01
C GLU A 248 -1.32 1.45 -2.37
N SER A 249 -2.26 0.63 -2.87
CA SER A 249 -3.02 0.95 -4.10
C SER A 249 -3.78 2.26 -4.02
N ALA A 250 -4.15 2.73 -2.83
CA ALA A 250 -4.77 4.03 -2.66
C ALA A 250 -3.81 5.16 -3.09
N LYS A 251 -2.51 5.03 -2.76
CA LYS A 251 -1.49 6.00 -3.18
C LYS A 251 -1.38 6.07 -4.69
N GLU A 252 -1.34 4.92 -5.35
CA GLU A 252 -1.30 4.84 -6.81
C GLU A 252 -2.57 5.44 -7.45
N PHE A 253 -3.74 5.19 -6.86
CA PHE A 253 -5.01 5.74 -7.33
C PHE A 253 -5.01 7.28 -7.29
N PHE A 254 -4.63 7.89 -6.16
CA PHE A 254 -4.61 9.35 -6.00
C PHE A 254 -3.61 10.06 -6.92
N GLN A 255 -2.59 9.36 -7.41
CA GLN A 255 -1.57 9.87 -8.32
C GLN A 255 -1.85 9.57 -9.80
N SER A 256 -3.01 8.98 -10.11
CA SER A 256 -3.40 8.58 -11.46
C SER A 256 -4.56 9.40 -12.01
N ASP A 257 -4.76 9.37 -13.33
CA ASP A 257 -5.90 10.05 -13.97
C ASP A 257 -7.27 9.48 -13.56
N GLN A 258 -7.31 8.33 -12.87
CA GLN A 258 -8.56 7.70 -12.40
C GLN A 258 -9.29 8.53 -11.35
N VAL A 259 -8.57 9.37 -10.60
CA VAL A 259 -9.17 10.33 -9.66
C VAL A 259 -9.45 11.68 -10.33
N ASN A 260 -8.95 11.92 -11.55
CA ASN A 260 -9.16 13.16 -12.30
C ASN A 260 -10.50 13.15 -13.06
N ILE A 261 -11.59 12.87 -12.34
CA ILE A 261 -12.96 12.87 -12.87
C ILE A 261 -13.81 13.91 -12.14
N LYS A 262 -14.88 14.35 -12.80
CA LYS A 262 -15.78 15.37 -12.24
C LYS A 262 -16.35 14.91 -10.88
N GLY A 263 -16.21 15.77 -9.87
CA GLY A 263 -16.73 15.52 -8.52
C GLY A 263 -15.69 15.00 -7.53
N ILE A 264 -14.56 14.45 -7.98
CA ILE A 264 -13.48 13.99 -7.07
C ILE A 264 -12.07 14.40 -7.54
N ASN A 265 -11.96 15.21 -8.60
CA ASN A 265 -10.70 15.69 -9.14
C ASN A 265 -9.85 16.50 -8.14
N MET A 266 -10.45 17.07 -7.10
CA MET A 266 -9.73 17.75 -6.02
C MET A 266 -8.86 16.81 -5.16
N PHE A 267 -9.14 15.50 -5.20
CA PHE A 267 -8.32 14.48 -4.56
C PHE A 267 -7.10 14.08 -5.42
N HIS A 268 -7.00 14.57 -6.66
CA HIS A 268 -5.87 14.27 -7.53
C HIS A 268 -4.56 14.90 -7.01
N MET A 269 -3.53 14.08 -6.90
CA MET A 269 -2.22 14.47 -6.37
C MET A 269 -1.19 14.57 -7.48
N SER A 270 -1.10 15.75 -8.07
CA SER A 270 -0.17 16.05 -9.17
C SER A 270 1.21 16.46 -8.65
N GLN A 271 2.13 16.78 -9.57
CA GLN A 271 3.40 17.41 -9.23
C GLN A 271 3.21 18.77 -8.52
N ASP A 272 2.14 19.51 -8.83
CA ASP A 272 1.84 20.78 -8.15
C ASP A 272 1.46 20.58 -6.68
N THR A 273 0.75 19.48 -6.37
CA THR A 273 0.45 19.08 -5.00
C THR A 273 1.74 18.80 -4.23
N HIS A 274 2.66 18.03 -4.81
CA HIS A 274 3.98 17.77 -4.20
C HIS A 274 4.75 19.06 -3.94
N LYS A 275 4.78 19.97 -4.92
CA LYS A 275 5.45 21.27 -4.79
C LYS A 275 4.85 22.11 -3.67
N THR A 276 3.53 22.13 -3.55
CA THR A 276 2.81 22.90 -2.51
C THR A 276 3.11 22.35 -1.11
N LEU A 277 3.13 21.02 -0.95
CA LEU A 277 3.51 20.40 0.32
C LEU A 277 4.97 20.69 0.67
N MET A 278 5.88 20.59 -0.31
CA MET A 278 7.30 20.91 -0.12
C MET A 278 7.50 22.38 0.32
N GLN A 279 6.78 23.33 -0.30
CA GLN A 279 6.82 24.73 0.15
C GLN A 279 6.29 24.91 1.57
N THR A 280 5.22 24.18 1.92
CA THR A 280 4.65 24.22 3.28
C THR A 280 5.61 23.62 4.32
N PHE A 281 6.31 22.57 3.93
CA PHE A 281 7.36 21.90 4.69
C PHE A 281 8.54 22.83 4.94
N LEU A 282 9.11 23.42 3.88
CA LEU A 282 10.22 24.38 3.98
C LEU A 282 9.86 25.59 4.85
N ALA A 283 8.65 26.14 4.70
CA ALA A 283 8.19 27.24 5.53
C ALA A 283 8.06 26.88 7.03
N HIS A 284 7.83 25.60 7.37
CA HIS A 284 7.88 25.13 8.76
C HIS A 284 9.32 25.05 9.27
N VAL A 285 10.22 24.47 8.47
CA VAL A 285 11.64 24.36 8.81
C VAL A 285 12.26 25.75 9.00
N GLU A 286 12.04 26.67 8.07
CA GLU A 286 12.55 28.05 8.16
C GLU A 286 12.00 28.79 9.39
N ARG A 287 10.74 28.58 9.76
CA ARG A 287 10.15 29.21 10.96
C ARG A 287 10.70 28.59 12.24
N GLY A 288 10.96 27.28 12.25
CA GLY A 288 11.52 26.58 13.40
C GLY A 288 12.98 26.95 13.67
N TYR A 289 13.80 27.06 12.62
CA TYR A 289 15.24 27.32 12.74
C TYR A 289 15.65 28.79 12.55
N GLY A 290 14.82 29.60 11.87
CA GLY A 290 15.13 31.00 11.52
C GLY A 290 14.97 32.00 12.66
N ASN A 291 14.62 31.57 13.88
CA ASN A 291 14.43 32.47 15.03
C ASN A 291 15.29 32.02 16.23
N PRO A 292 16.58 32.46 16.30
CA PRO A 292 17.54 31.96 17.30
C PRO A 292 17.16 32.23 18.76
N GLY A 293 16.23 33.16 19.02
CA GLY A 293 15.70 33.44 20.36
C GLY A 293 14.61 32.47 20.86
N ARG A 294 14.08 31.58 20.01
CA ARG A 294 13.01 30.61 20.37
C ARG A 294 13.47 29.15 20.41
N ILE A 295 14.73 28.89 20.07
CA ILE A 295 15.30 27.53 20.00
C ILE A 295 15.18 26.80 21.35
N HIS A 296 15.19 27.54 22.46
CA HIS A 296 15.11 26.95 23.80
C HIS A 296 13.67 26.67 24.29
N GLU A 297 12.64 27.29 23.70
CA GLU A 297 11.24 27.08 24.10
C GLU A 297 10.46 26.16 23.13
N MET A 298 10.88 26.05 21.86
CA MET A 298 10.14 25.29 20.83
C MET A 298 10.74 23.93 20.46
N SER A 299 11.98 23.61 20.85
CA SER A 299 12.62 22.33 20.47
C SER A 299 11.98 21.08 21.11
N GLY A 300 10.99 21.25 22.00
CA GLY A 300 10.16 20.17 22.54
C GLY A 300 8.71 20.12 22.05
N HIS A 301 8.23 21.04 21.19
CA HIS A 301 6.79 21.26 21.01
C HIS A 301 6.24 21.35 19.58
N ASP A 302 7.06 21.14 18.54
CA ASP A 302 6.55 21.01 17.16
C ASP A 302 6.78 19.57 16.62
N PRO A 303 5.80 18.67 16.78
CA PRO A 303 5.89 17.29 16.31
C PRO A 303 6.23 17.19 14.81
N PHE A 304 5.75 18.13 13.99
CA PHE A 304 5.99 18.11 12.55
C PHE A 304 7.41 18.57 12.19
N LEU A 305 8.03 19.45 12.97
CA LEU A 305 9.43 19.83 12.76
C LEU A 305 10.40 18.65 12.98
N SER A 306 10.09 17.75 13.91
CA SER A 306 10.87 16.52 14.10
C SER A 306 10.77 15.60 12.88
N TYR A 307 9.60 15.48 12.25
CA TYR A 307 9.45 14.79 10.98
C TYR A 307 10.22 15.52 9.88
N ALA A 308 10.06 16.84 9.79
CA ALA A 308 10.59 17.64 8.69
C ALA A 308 12.11 17.83 8.69
N SER A 309 12.77 17.61 9.82
CA SER A 309 14.24 17.65 9.88
C SER A 309 14.92 16.36 9.42
N GLN A 310 14.17 15.28 9.21
CA GLN A 310 14.69 13.97 8.80
C GLN A 310 14.74 13.78 7.28
N TYR A 311 14.13 14.68 6.50
CA TYR A 311 13.95 14.58 5.05
C TYR A 311 14.19 15.94 4.38
#